data_AF-A0A3A9XV55-F1
#
_entry.id   AF-A0A3A9XV55-F1
#
_cell.length_a   1.000
_cell.length_b   1.000
_cell.length_c   1.000
_cell.angle_alpha   90.00
_cell.angle_beta   90.00
_cell.angle_gamma   90.00
#
_symmetry.space_group_name_H-M   'P 1'
#
loop_
_entity.id
_entity.type
_entity.pdbx_description
1 polymer ?
#
loop_
_entity_poly.entity_id
_entity_poly.type
_entity_poly.pdbx_seq_one_letter_code
_entity_poly.pdbx_strand_id
1 'polypeptide(L)'
;MRAWLLPDVPLATLARRHLPAAVADEWIALIRPALHLRPAESGEPEVARLGGLPALPEHVTWPLWEGHGPLSFVASIDCERLPSDALDIALPAEGILLFFYRHSRWEDGTVIESSAPETQAGARVVYLPPGTQTAEREPPESTNPYPLVRLAADVIASGPDWEHPALRAALDRVSDEDRAFMDDPMNSDPFRMAMGEVNLELGPQHRVGGYADPIQGSVEVDVARAQLGGRVAYDDPALHEEAQRWTLLAQIDSDDNADMVWGDRGALYWLIRRKDLAAERWQAASFTWQCY
;
A
#
# COMPACT_ATOMS: atom_id res chain seq x y z
N MET A 1 18.47 -16.84 9.08
CA MET A 1 17.02 -16.69 9.30
C MET A 1 16.81 -16.13 10.69
N ARG A 2 16.59 -14.81 10.83
CA ARG A 2 16.13 -14.26 12.11
C ARG A 2 14.67 -14.68 12.25
N ALA A 3 14.37 -15.43 13.30
CA ALA A 3 13.00 -15.71 13.68
C ALA A 3 12.37 -14.37 14.07
N TRP A 4 11.45 -13.88 13.25
CA TRP A 4 10.71 -12.67 13.52
C TRP A 4 9.88 -12.89 14.79
N LEU A 5 10.39 -12.40 15.92
CA LEU A 5 9.61 -12.24 17.14
C LEU A 5 8.77 -10.97 16.97
N LEU A 6 7.80 -11.01 16.05
CA LEU A 6 6.74 -10.02 16.00
C LEU A 6 5.86 -10.28 17.24
N PRO A 7 5.49 -9.25 18.01
CA PRO A 7 4.44 -9.40 19.00
C PRO A 7 3.10 -9.53 18.24
N ASP A 8 2.85 -10.70 17.63
CA ASP A 8 1.51 -11.09 17.17
C ASP A 8 1.41 -12.58 16.77
N VAL A 9 1.09 -13.40 17.77
CA VAL A 9 0.45 -14.72 17.61
C VAL A 9 -1.02 -14.66 17.09
N PRO A 10 -1.76 -13.52 17.04
CA PRO A 10 -3.13 -13.45 16.54
C PRO A 10 -3.34 -13.91 15.10
N LEU A 11 -2.59 -13.42 14.10
CA LEU A 11 -2.90 -13.74 12.70
C LEU A 11 -2.82 -15.23 12.39
N ALA A 12 -1.78 -15.91 12.90
CA ALA A 12 -1.66 -17.36 12.76
C ALA A 12 -2.76 -18.12 13.53
N THR A 13 -3.22 -17.55 14.65
CA THR A 13 -4.34 -18.11 15.41
C THR A 13 -5.66 -17.94 14.67
N LEU A 14 -5.89 -16.78 14.05
CA LEU A 14 -7.05 -16.51 13.21
C LEU A 14 -7.08 -17.44 11.99
N ALA A 15 -5.96 -17.57 11.28
CA ALA A 15 -5.83 -18.49 10.15
C ALA A 15 -6.18 -19.93 10.57
N ARG A 16 -5.61 -20.44 11.66
CA ARG A 16 -5.92 -21.80 12.17
C ARG A 16 -7.35 -21.97 12.66
N ARG A 17 -8.01 -20.90 13.08
CA ARG A 17 -9.41 -20.92 13.55
C ARG A 17 -10.39 -20.93 12.39
N HIS A 18 -10.10 -20.20 11.32
CA HIS A 18 -11.07 -19.90 10.27
C HIS A 18 -10.78 -20.59 8.93
N LEU A 19 -9.58 -21.13 8.73
CA LEU A 19 -9.18 -21.81 7.48
C LEU A 19 -8.95 -23.32 7.72
N PRO A 20 -9.12 -24.17 6.69
CA PRO A 20 -8.69 -25.56 6.73
C PRO A 20 -7.20 -25.65 7.10
N ALA A 21 -6.80 -26.71 7.81
CA ALA A 21 -5.46 -26.78 8.40
C ALA A 21 -4.32 -26.60 7.38
N ALA A 22 -4.43 -27.24 6.22
CA ALA A 22 -3.42 -27.12 5.16
C ALA A 22 -3.39 -25.71 4.54
N VAL A 23 -4.56 -25.09 4.35
CA VAL A 23 -4.69 -23.70 3.89
C VAL A 23 -4.09 -22.72 4.91
N ALA A 24 -4.40 -22.92 6.19
CA ALA A 24 -3.88 -22.10 7.27
C ALA A 24 -2.35 -22.16 7.31
N ASP A 25 -1.75 -23.35 7.16
CA ASP A 25 -0.30 -23.51 7.16
C ASP A 25 0.36 -22.80 5.96
N GLU A 26 -0.20 -22.90 4.75
CA GLU A 26 0.29 -22.17 3.58
C GLU A 26 0.11 -20.64 3.74
N TRP A 27 -1.03 -20.18 4.25
CA TRP A 27 -1.27 -18.75 4.51
C TRP A 27 -0.33 -18.18 5.58
N ILE A 28 -0.11 -18.93 6.67
CA ILE A 28 0.81 -18.54 7.76
C ILE A 28 2.25 -18.46 7.24
N ALA A 29 2.65 -19.37 6.36
CA ALA A 29 3.98 -19.37 5.74
C ALA A 29 4.22 -18.13 4.86
N LEU A 30 3.15 -17.46 4.42
CA LEU A 30 3.21 -16.23 3.64
C LEU A 30 3.27 -14.96 4.49
N ILE A 31 3.05 -14.99 5.81
CA ILE A 31 3.05 -13.77 6.65
C ILE A 31 4.36 -12.98 6.47
N ARG A 32 4.22 -11.67 6.25
CA ARG A 32 5.33 -10.73 6.05
C ARG A 32 5.25 -9.59 7.07
N PRO A 33 6.40 -9.06 7.53
CA PRO A 33 6.40 -7.87 8.36
C PRO A 33 5.96 -6.65 7.55
N ALA A 34 5.19 -5.78 8.19
CA ALA A 34 4.85 -4.45 7.70
C ALA A 34 5.08 -3.42 8.81
N LEU A 35 5.06 -2.15 8.45
CA LEU A 35 5.00 -1.06 9.41
C LEU A 35 3.62 -0.44 9.35
N HIS A 36 2.89 -0.44 10.47
CA HIS A 36 1.67 0.34 10.62
C HIS A 36 2.05 1.76 11.05
N LEU A 37 1.52 2.76 10.33
CA LEU A 37 1.77 4.16 10.63
C LEU A 37 0.56 4.73 11.38
N ARG A 38 0.79 5.19 12.60
CA ARG A 38 -0.24 5.76 13.48
C ARG A 38 0.14 7.16 13.94
N PRO A 39 -0.81 8.00 14.37
CA PRO A 39 -0.49 9.29 14.97
C PRO A 39 0.62 9.15 16.04
N ALA A 40 1.66 9.96 15.91
CA ALA A 40 2.78 9.95 16.84
C ALA A 40 2.34 10.53 18.19
N GLU A 41 2.69 9.84 19.28
CA GLU A 41 2.50 10.37 20.63
C GLU A 41 3.57 11.40 20.99
N SER A 42 3.34 12.17 22.06
CA SER A 42 4.29 13.19 22.50
C SER A 42 5.64 12.57 22.87
N GLY A 43 6.69 12.96 22.15
CA GLY A 43 8.06 12.48 22.38
C GLY A 43 8.44 11.25 21.56
N GLU A 44 7.51 10.66 20.80
CA GLU A 44 7.85 9.59 19.84
C GLU A 44 8.56 10.16 18.60
N PRO A 45 9.43 9.36 17.96
CA PRO A 45 10.04 9.75 16.71
C PRO A 45 9.01 9.73 15.57
N GLU A 46 8.78 10.90 14.96
CA GLU A 46 8.05 11.01 13.70
C GLU A 46 8.81 10.34 12.56
N VAL A 47 8.24 9.31 11.93
CA VAL A 47 8.83 8.61 10.79
C VAL A 47 8.13 8.95 9.47
N ALA A 48 6.92 9.50 9.55
CA ALA A 48 6.12 9.87 8.39
C ALA A 48 5.19 11.05 8.71
N ARG A 49 4.62 11.64 7.66
CA ARG A 49 3.59 12.68 7.75
C ARG A 49 2.49 12.39 6.75
N LEU A 50 1.25 12.66 7.14
CA LEU A 50 0.13 12.89 6.22
C LEU A 50 -0.03 14.39 6.02
N GLY A 51 -0.31 14.81 4.79
CA GLY A 51 -0.63 16.20 4.47
C GLY A 51 0.46 17.21 4.88
N GLY A 52 0.04 18.45 5.06
CA GLY A 52 0.93 19.59 5.22
C GLY A 52 1.58 20.04 3.91
N LEU A 53 2.67 20.79 4.02
CA LEU A 53 3.46 21.24 2.88
C LEU A 53 4.64 20.28 2.65
N PRO A 54 4.82 19.73 1.45
CA PRO A 54 5.99 18.92 1.17
C PRO A 54 7.24 19.79 1.15
N ALA A 55 8.33 19.28 1.73
CA ALA A 55 9.65 19.85 1.53
C ALA A 55 10.18 19.38 0.17
N LEU A 56 10.32 20.32 -0.78
CA LEU A 56 10.77 20.02 -2.14
C LEU A 56 11.95 20.93 -2.51
N PRO A 57 12.88 20.47 -3.38
CA PRO A 57 13.93 21.33 -3.92
C PRO A 57 13.34 22.44 -4.80
N GLU A 58 13.93 23.63 -4.78
CA GLU A 58 13.45 24.77 -5.58
C GLU A 58 13.39 24.46 -7.09
N HIS A 59 14.32 23.65 -7.58
CA HIS A 59 14.45 23.28 -8.99
C HIS A 59 13.53 22.13 -9.42
N VAL A 60 12.85 21.46 -8.50
CA VAL A 60 11.90 20.39 -8.83
C VAL A 60 10.53 21.00 -9.09
N THR A 61 10.03 20.78 -10.31
CA THR A 61 8.66 21.14 -10.67
C THR A 61 7.67 20.33 -9.84
N TRP A 62 6.61 20.98 -9.38
CA TRP A 62 5.52 20.32 -8.68
C TRP A 62 4.95 19.16 -9.52
N PRO A 63 4.70 17.96 -8.94
CA PRO A 63 4.11 16.85 -9.68
C PRO A 63 2.79 17.22 -10.36
N LEU A 64 2.72 16.99 -11.66
CA LEU A 64 1.64 17.42 -12.55
C LEU A 64 1.18 16.25 -13.41
N TRP A 65 -0.14 16.09 -13.54
CA TRP A 65 -0.73 15.27 -14.59
C TRP A 65 -1.09 16.17 -15.77
N GLU A 66 -0.39 15.99 -16.88
CA GLU A 66 -0.62 16.76 -18.11
C GLU A 66 -2.09 16.66 -18.55
N GLY A 67 -2.74 17.81 -18.76
CA GLY A 67 -4.16 17.88 -19.09
C GLY A 67 -5.12 17.86 -17.89
N HIS A 68 -4.67 17.41 -16.71
CA HIS A 68 -5.53 17.26 -15.52
C HIS A 68 -5.12 18.13 -14.32
N GLY A 69 -3.91 18.70 -14.33
CA GLY A 69 -3.47 19.65 -13.32
C GLY A 69 -2.54 19.05 -12.25
N PRO A 70 -2.20 19.85 -11.21
CA PRO A 70 -1.25 19.43 -10.18
C PRO A 70 -1.81 18.30 -9.31
N LEU A 71 -0.90 17.45 -8.83
CA LEU A 71 -1.22 16.40 -7.87
C LEU A 71 -1.22 16.96 -6.45
N SER A 72 -2.08 16.44 -5.60
CA SER A 72 -2.08 16.76 -4.17
C SER A 72 -0.98 15.99 -3.47
N PHE A 73 -0.28 16.64 -2.53
CA PHE A 73 0.64 15.95 -1.64
C PHE A 73 -0.14 15.14 -0.60
N VAL A 74 0.13 13.84 -0.50
CA VAL A 74 -0.57 12.92 0.39
C VAL A 74 0.25 12.64 1.64
N ALA A 75 1.49 12.16 1.46
CA ALA A 75 2.31 11.73 2.57
C ALA A 75 3.80 11.84 2.28
N SER A 76 4.59 11.94 3.33
CA SER A 76 6.05 11.76 3.30
C SER A 76 6.48 10.68 4.28
N ILE A 77 7.50 9.90 3.91
CA ILE A 77 8.15 8.90 4.75
C ILE A 77 9.63 9.22 4.82
N ASP A 78 10.16 9.31 6.04
CA ASP A 78 11.57 9.50 6.32
C ASP A 78 12.26 8.12 6.43
N CYS A 79 13.04 7.78 5.41
CA CYS A 79 13.70 6.48 5.32
C CYS A 79 14.78 6.29 6.40
N GLU A 80 15.38 7.36 6.92
CA GLU A 80 16.38 7.29 7.99
C GLU A 80 15.75 6.93 9.34
N ARG A 81 14.54 7.43 9.58
CA ARG A 81 13.83 7.25 10.86
C ARG A 81 12.94 6.01 10.87
N LEU A 82 12.60 5.48 9.70
CA LEU A 82 11.78 4.30 9.56
C LEU A 82 12.54 3.05 10.02
N PRO A 83 11.94 2.14 10.82
CA PRO A 83 12.57 0.86 11.19
C PRO A 83 12.56 -0.13 10.01
N SER A 84 13.20 0.23 8.90
CA SER A 84 13.22 -0.51 7.64
C SER A 84 13.89 -1.88 7.74
N ASP A 85 14.80 -2.07 8.71
CA ASP A 85 15.38 -3.38 9.05
C ASP A 85 14.34 -4.43 9.46
N ALA A 86 13.14 -3.99 9.88
CA ALA A 86 12.04 -4.88 10.21
C ALA A 86 11.31 -5.41 8.97
N LEU A 87 11.48 -4.77 7.81
CA LEU A 87 10.77 -5.10 6.58
C LEU A 87 11.53 -6.16 5.75
N ASP A 88 10.80 -6.81 4.84
CA ASP A 88 11.36 -7.76 3.87
C ASP A 88 11.55 -7.15 2.47
N ILE A 89 11.58 -5.82 2.40
CA ILE A 89 11.81 -5.03 1.19
C ILE A 89 13.01 -4.09 1.40
N ALA A 90 13.75 -3.81 0.34
CA ALA A 90 14.94 -2.96 0.39
C ALA A 90 14.58 -1.48 0.21
N LEU A 91 14.08 -0.83 1.27
CA LEU A 91 13.95 0.63 1.28
C LEU A 91 15.33 1.30 1.39
N PRO A 92 15.50 2.54 0.90
CA PRO A 92 16.68 3.34 1.18
C PRO A 92 16.94 3.44 2.68
N ALA A 93 18.22 3.54 3.07
CA ALA A 93 18.60 3.73 4.47
C ALA A 93 18.41 5.19 4.93
N GLU A 94 18.37 6.14 4.00
CA GLU A 94 18.24 7.57 4.27
C GLU A 94 17.43 8.24 3.14
N GLY A 95 17.04 9.50 3.34
CA GLY A 95 16.26 10.28 2.37
C GLY A 95 14.76 10.23 2.63
N ILE A 96 14.00 10.95 1.80
CA ILE A 96 12.56 11.12 1.98
C ILE A 96 11.80 10.62 0.76
N LEU A 97 10.80 9.77 0.98
CA LEU A 97 9.81 9.42 -0.03
C LEU A 97 8.59 10.34 0.10
N LEU A 98 8.15 10.93 -1.01
CA LEU A 98 6.97 11.77 -1.09
C LEU A 98 5.94 11.13 -2.03
N PHE A 99 4.70 11.10 -1.59
CA PHE A 99 3.59 10.49 -2.31
C PHE A 99 2.60 11.56 -2.73
N PHE A 100 2.26 11.55 -4.02
CA PHE A 100 1.34 12.50 -4.63
C PHE A 100 0.22 11.75 -5.36
N TYR A 101 -0.98 12.30 -5.30
CA TYR A 101 -2.16 11.73 -5.95
C TYR A 101 -3.11 12.84 -6.41
N ARG A 102 -3.75 12.63 -7.55
CA ARG A 102 -4.84 13.48 -8.03
C ARG A 102 -6.11 13.13 -7.27
N HIS A 103 -6.42 13.89 -6.22
CA HIS A 103 -7.66 13.71 -5.48
C HIS A 103 -8.88 13.98 -6.36
N SER A 104 -9.85 13.06 -6.39
CA SER A 104 -11.06 13.10 -7.23
C SER A 104 -12.08 14.20 -6.89
N ARG A 105 -11.77 15.14 -5.97
CA ARG A 105 -12.62 16.32 -5.68
C ARG A 105 -12.82 17.26 -6.88
N TRP A 106 -12.11 17.04 -7.97
CA TRP A 106 -12.24 17.87 -9.18
C TRP A 106 -13.40 17.39 -10.03
N GLU A 107 -14.25 18.34 -10.43
CA GLU A 107 -15.52 18.14 -11.15
C GLU A 107 -15.41 17.40 -12.50
N ASP A 108 -14.20 17.09 -12.96
CA ASP A 108 -13.96 16.39 -14.23
C ASP A 108 -14.19 14.87 -14.15
N GLY A 109 -14.34 14.31 -12.94
CA GLY A 109 -14.62 12.88 -12.73
C GLY A 109 -13.44 11.95 -13.08
N THR A 110 -12.23 12.49 -13.23
CA THR A 110 -11.05 11.70 -13.59
C THR A 110 -10.65 10.78 -12.44
N VAL A 111 -10.55 9.48 -12.73
CA VAL A 111 -10.09 8.45 -11.80
C VAL A 111 -8.90 7.70 -12.38
N ILE A 112 -8.07 7.15 -11.49
CA ILE A 112 -6.98 6.25 -11.88
C ILE A 112 -7.52 4.84 -11.88
N GLU A 113 -7.38 4.13 -12.99
CA GLU A 113 -7.97 2.80 -13.18
C GLU A 113 -6.96 1.82 -13.75
N SER A 114 -7.05 0.55 -13.33
CA SER A 114 -6.21 -0.53 -13.84
C SER A 114 -6.42 -0.80 -15.34
N SER A 115 -7.60 -0.49 -15.87
CA SER A 115 -7.95 -0.65 -17.30
C SER A 115 -7.39 0.44 -18.22
N ALA A 116 -6.96 1.57 -17.66
CA ALA A 116 -6.52 2.75 -18.40
C ALA A 116 -5.11 3.16 -17.92
N PRO A 117 -4.05 2.46 -18.35
CA PRO A 117 -2.68 2.67 -17.85
C PRO A 117 -2.17 4.11 -17.95
N GLU A 118 -2.67 4.89 -18.92
CA GLU A 118 -2.37 6.30 -19.07
C GLU A 118 -2.79 7.14 -17.86
N THR A 119 -3.79 6.69 -17.09
CA THR A 119 -4.26 7.36 -15.87
C THR A 119 -3.28 7.23 -14.71
N GLN A 120 -2.29 6.33 -14.79
CA GLN A 120 -1.26 6.17 -13.76
C GLN A 120 -0.44 7.46 -13.54
N ALA A 121 -0.41 8.37 -14.53
CA ALA A 121 0.17 9.71 -14.38
C ALA A 121 -0.50 10.56 -13.28
N GLY A 122 -1.71 10.18 -12.82
CA GLY A 122 -2.40 10.82 -11.71
C GLY A 122 -1.84 10.52 -10.33
N ALA A 123 -0.84 9.62 -10.21
CA ALA A 123 -0.16 9.35 -8.95
C ALA A 123 1.36 9.35 -9.16
N ARG A 124 2.11 9.76 -8.14
CA ARG A 124 3.56 9.85 -8.25
C ARG A 124 4.28 9.61 -6.94
N VAL A 125 5.41 8.92 -7.02
CA VAL A 125 6.40 8.81 -5.94
C VAL A 125 7.60 9.66 -6.30
N VAL A 126 8.07 10.48 -5.37
CA VAL A 126 9.30 11.27 -5.50
C VAL A 126 10.23 10.88 -4.36
N TYR A 127 11.43 10.43 -4.69
CA TYR A 127 12.48 10.22 -3.71
C TYR A 127 13.43 11.41 -3.69
N LEU A 128 13.72 11.90 -2.49
CA LEU A 128 14.70 12.93 -2.22
C LEU A 128 15.90 12.29 -1.51
N PRO A 129 17.07 12.21 -2.16
CA PRO A 129 18.27 11.67 -1.53
C PRO A 129 18.65 12.43 -0.24
N PRO A 130 19.39 11.80 0.69
CA PRO A 130 19.88 12.49 1.88
C PRO A 130 20.70 13.74 1.53
N GLY A 131 20.58 14.78 2.36
CA GLY A 131 21.26 16.06 2.15
C GLY A 131 20.69 16.93 1.01
N THR A 132 19.60 16.51 0.36
CA THR A 132 18.90 17.34 -0.62
C THR A 132 18.40 18.63 0.04
N GLN A 133 18.81 19.80 -0.48
CA GLN A 133 18.26 21.07 -0.01
C GLN A 133 16.81 21.23 -0.45
N THR A 134 15.94 21.41 0.53
CA THR A 134 14.50 21.56 0.34
C THR A 134 13.98 22.75 1.13
N ALA A 135 12.90 23.35 0.64
CA ALA A 135 12.06 24.25 1.41
C ALA A 135 10.62 23.75 1.37
N GLU A 136 9.81 24.06 2.38
CA GLU A 136 8.37 23.83 2.30
C GLU A 136 7.81 24.60 1.09
N ARG A 137 7.07 23.89 0.25
CA ARG A 137 6.49 24.42 -0.98
C ARG A 137 4.98 24.49 -0.83
N GLU A 138 4.43 25.69 -0.98
CA GLU A 138 2.99 25.89 -1.15
C GLU A 138 2.51 25.16 -2.41
N PRO A 139 1.36 24.45 -2.34
CA PRO A 139 0.77 23.86 -3.52
C PRO A 139 0.37 24.94 -4.52
N PRO A 140 0.34 24.64 -5.83
CA PRO A 140 -0.26 25.53 -6.81
C PRO A 140 -1.72 25.87 -6.43
N GLU A 141 -2.22 27.06 -6.80
CA GLU A 141 -3.52 27.61 -6.38
C GLU A 141 -4.72 26.67 -6.60
N SER A 142 -4.58 25.67 -7.47
CA SER A 142 -5.58 24.64 -7.73
C SER A 142 -5.46 23.40 -6.84
N THR A 143 -4.77 23.44 -5.70
CA THR A 143 -4.73 22.32 -4.73
C THR A 143 -4.71 22.85 -3.31
N ASN A 144 -5.64 22.40 -2.46
CA ASN A 144 -5.58 22.67 -1.02
C ASN A 144 -4.74 21.57 -0.33
N PRO A 145 -3.80 21.93 0.55
CA PRO A 145 -3.07 20.95 1.33
C PRO A 145 -4.00 20.28 2.35
N TYR A 146 -3.80 18.99 2.59
CA TYR A 146 -4.43 18.29 3.70
C TYR A 146 -3.82 18.77 5.04
N PRO A 147 -4.56 18.73 6.16
CA PRO A 147 -4.00 18.88 7.49
C PRO A 147 -2.77 18.01 7.74
N LEU A 148 -1.79 18.55 8.46
CA LEU A 148 -0.60 17.81 8.85
C LEU A 148 -0.90 16.86 10.02
N VAL A 149 -0.67 15.57 9.80
CA VAL A 149 -0.62 14.56 10.87
C VAL A 149 0.78 13.95 10.91
N ARG A 150 1.41 13.97 12.09
CA ARG A 150 2.73 13.36 12.32
C ARG A 150 2.54 11.91 12.73
N LEU A 151 3.29 10.99 12.13
CA LEU A 151 3.10 9.56 12.32
C LEU A 151 4.36 8.90 12.91
N ALA A 152 4.14 7.96 13.84
CA ALA A 152 5.11 6.98 14.30
C ALA A 152 4.86 5.64 13.57
N ALA A 153 5.77 4.67 13.70
CA ALA A 153 5.62 3.34 13.13
C ALA A 153 5.71 2.24 14.19
N ASP A 154 4.75 1.31 14.13
CA ASP A 154 4.81 0.04 14.83
C ASP A 154 5.06 -1.10 13.84
N VAL A 155 5.88 -2.07 14.23
CA VAL A 155 6.09 -3.27 13.43
C VAL A 155 4.93 -4.24 13.65
N ILE A 156 4.25 -4.60 12.58
CA ILE A 156 3.11 -5.53 12.61
C ILE A 156 3.35 -6.74 11.69
N ALA A 157 2.59 -7.80 11.92
CA ALA A 157 2.45 -8.89 10.95
C ALA A 157 1.38 -8.51 9.91
N SER A 158 1.61 -8.87 8.65
CA SER A 158 0.63 -8.75 7.56
C SER A 158 0.55 -10.07 6.81
N GLY A 159 -0.64 -10.43 6.36
CA GLY A 159 -0.87 -11.63 5.54
C GLY A 159 -1.55 -11.29 4.23
N PRO A 160 -1.46 -12.17 3.23
CA PRO A 160 -2.10 -11.95 1.94
C PRO A 160 -3.63 -11.89 2.08
N ASP A 161 -4.27 -11.06 1.26
CA ASP A 161 -5.71 -11.11 1.08
C ASP A 161 -6.14 -12.44 0.42
N TRP A 162 -7.44 -12.73 0.47
CA TRP A 162 -8.01 -13.99 -0.03
C TRP A 162 -7.68 -14.27 -1.50
N GLU A 163 -7.55 -13.23 -2.32
CA GLU A 163 -7.36 -13.33 -3.76
C GLU A 163 -5.89 -13.10 -4.17
N HIS A 164 -5.01 -12.90 -3.19
CA HIS A 164 -3.62 -12.58 -3.44
C HIS A 164 -2.94 -13.68 -4.29
N PRO A 165 -2.23 -13.33 -5.37
CA PRO A 165 -1.58 -14.29 -6.28
C PRO A 165 -0.61 -15.26 -5.58
N ALA A 166 0.13 -14.80 -4.57
CA ALA A 166 1.02 -15.66 -3.79
C ALA A 166 0.27 -16.71 -2.96
N LEU A 167 -0.93 -16.39 -2.45
CA LEU A 167 -1.77 -17.36 -1.75
C LEU A 167 -2.31 -18.38 -2.76
N ARG A 168 -2.84 -17.92 -3.90
CA ARG A 168 -3.28 -18.82 -4.99
C ARG A 168 -2.18 -19.81 -5.41
N ALA A 169 -0.95 -19.33 -5.60
CA ALA A 169 0.17 -20.19 -5.96
C ALA A 169 0.58 -21.17 -4.84
N ALA A 170 0.37 -20.81 -3.57
CA ALA A 170 0.64 -21.72 -2.44
C ALA A 170 -0.41 -22.85 -2.35
N LEU A 171 -1.66 -22.58 -2.73
CA LEU A 171 -2.76 -23.53 -2.73
C LEU A 171 -2.64 -24.65 -3.79
N ASP A 172 -1.68 -24.56 -4.72
CA ASP A 172 -1.34 -25.68 -5.59
C ASP A 172 -0.78 -26.89 -4.82
N ARG A 173 -0.34 -26.68 -3.56
CA ARG A 173 0.25 -27.72 -2.70
C ARG A 173 -0.76 -28.42 -1.79
N VAL A 174 -1.98 -27.89 -1.68
CA VAL A 174 -3.03 -28.46 -0.82
C VAL A 174 -3.94 -29.42 -1.59
N SER A 175 -4.84 -30.09 -0.88
CA SER A 175 -5.77 -31.04 -1.50
C SER A 175 -6.80 -30.33 -2.40
N ASP A 176 -7.42 -31.06 -3.32
CA ASP A 176 -8.50 -30.51 -4.16
C ASP A 176 -9.71 -30.05 -3.33
N GLU A 177 -9.96 -30.69 -2.19
CA GLU A 177 -11.01 -30.30 -1.23
C GLU A 177 -10.69 -28.95 -0.59
N ASP A 178 -9.45 -28.76 -0.12
CA ASP A 178 -8.99 -27.49 0.45
C ASP A 178 -8.98 -26.37 -0.59
N ARG A 179 -8.64 -26.68 -1.85
CA ARG A 179 -8.70 -25.71 -2.95
C ARG A 179 -10.15 -25.31 -3.25
N ALA A 180 -11.06 -26.28 -3.32
CA ALA A 180 -12.48 -26.02 -3.52
C ALA A 180 -13.09 -25.17 -2.39
N PHE A 181 -12.61 -25.32 -1.15
CA PHE A 181 -12.96 -24.42 -0.05
C PHE A 181 -12.58 -22.96 -0.36
N MET A 182 -11.38 -22.74 -0.92
CA MET A 182 -10.89 -21.39 -1.25
C MET A 182 -11.58 -20.77 -2.48
N ASP A 183 -12.07 -21.60 -3.40
CA ASP A 183 -12.77 -21.16 -4.62
C ASP A 183 -14.18 -20.63 -4.36
N ASP A 184 -14.78 -20.94 -3.20
CA ASP A 184 -16.07 -20.38 -2.77
C ASP A 184 -15.84 -19.07 -1.99
N PRO A 185 -16.24 -17.90 -2.54
CA PRO A 185 -16.00 -16.63 -1.89
C PRO A 185 -16.69 -16.50 -0.53
N MET A 186 -17.77 -17.26 -0.26
CA MET A 186 -18.49 -17.18 1.02
C MET A 186 -17.68 -17.77 2.17
N ASN A 187 -16.74 -18.67 1.86
CA ASN A 187 -15.82 -19.23 2.86
C ASN A 187 -14.79 -18.20 3.34
N SER A 188 -14.63 -17.08 2.62
CA SER A 188 -13.76 -15.98 3.02
C SER A 188 -14.32 -15.15 4.17
N ASP A 189 -15.65 -15.06 4.30
CA ASP A 189 -16.33 -14.11 5.18
C ASP A 189 -15.87 -14.23 6.65
N PRO A 190 -15.82 -15.42 7.28
CA PRO A 190 -15.42 -15.53 8.68
C PRO A 190 -13.98 -15.08 8.91
N PHE A 191 -13.08 -15.36 7.97
CA PHE A 191 -11.68 -14.98 8.07
C PHE A 191 -11.48 -13.48 7.80
N ARG A 192 -12.11 -12.94 6.74
CA ARG A 192 -12.09 -11.51 6.42
C ARG A 192 -12.68 -10.66 7.54
N MET A 193 -13.79 -11.08 8.16
CA MET A 193 -14.36 -10.39 9.32
C MET A 193 -13.41 -10.39 10.51
N ALA A 194 -12.79 -11.52 10.83
CA ALA A 194 -11.83 -11.61 11.94
C ALA A 194 -10.58 -10.76 11.70
N MET A 195 -10.07 -10.71 10.46
CA MET A 195 -8.98 -9.80 10.07
C MET A 195 -9.41 -8.33 10.20
N GLY A 196 -10.64 -8.01 9.75
CA GLY A 196 -11.21 -6.67 9.85
C GLY A 196 -11.36 -6.19 11.30
N GLU A 197 -11.76 -7.07 12.23
CA GLU A 197 -11.81 -6.75 13.67
C GLU A 197 -10.44 -6.34 14.23
N VAL A 198 -9.38 -7.06 13.85
CA VAL A 198 -8.00 -6.71 14.24
C VAL A 198 -7.59 -5.36 13.64
N ASN A 199 -7.89 -5.12 12.37
CA ASN A 199 -7.56 -3.86 11.71
C ASN A 199 -8.35 -2.68 12.32
N LEU A 200 -9.61 -2.88 12.71
CA LEU A 200 -10.41 -1.84 13.38
C LEU A 200 -9.79 -1.41 14.72
N GLU A 201 -9.16 -2.31 15.46
CA GLU A 201 -8.46 -1.98 16.71
C GLU A 201 -7.18 -1.15 16.47
N LEU A 202 -6.54 -1.30 15.31
CA LEU A 202 -5.36 -0.52 14.90
C LEU A 202 -5.73 0.89 14.39
N GLY A 203 -7.00 1.15 14.04
CA GLY A 203 -7.44 2.43 13.48
C GLY A 203 -7.20 2.53 11.97
N PRO A 204 -6.98 3.74 11.40
CA PRO A 204 -6.68 3.90 9.97
C PRO A 204 -5.49 3.06 9.53
N GLN A 205 -5.64 2.36 8.40
CA GLN A 205 -4.67 1.37 7.92
C GLN A 205 -3.58 1.98 7.04
N HIS A 206 -2.86 2.97 7.56
CA HIS A 206 -1.66 3.48 6.88
C HIS A 206 -0.51 2.48 7.06
N ARG A 207 0.12 2.02 5.96
CA ARG A 207 1.12 0.94 6.02
C ARG A 207 2.29 1.14 5.07
N VAL A 208 3.44 0.58 5.43
CA VAL A 208 4.65 0.46 4.57
C VAL A 208 5.10 -0.99 4.55
N GLY A 209 5.36 -1.53 3.35
CA GLY A 209 5.80 -2.90 3.18
C GLY A 209 4.73 -3.96 3.49
N GLY A 210 5.14 -5.23 3.56
CA GLY A 210 4.24 -6.36 3.78
C GLY A 210 3.16 -6.52 2.71
N TYR A 211 1.96 -6.94 3.13
CA TYR A 211 0.75 -7.00 2.29
C TYR A 211 -0.16 -5.80 2.53
N ALA A 212 -0.82 -5.36 1.47
CA ALA A 212 -1.93 -4.41 1.56
C ALA A 212 -3.10 -5.00 2.35
N ASP A 213 -3.94 -4.12 2.89
CA ASP A 213 -5.26 -4.44 3.41
C ASP A 213 -6.32 -3.94 2.41
N PRO A 214 -6.58 -4.67 1.31
CA PRO A 214 -7.46 -4.23 0.23
C PRO A 214 -8.93 -4.24 0.65
N ILE A 215 -9.72 -3.34 0.06
CA ILE A 215 -11.16 -3.23 0.31
C ILE A 215 -11.97 -4.09 -0.67
N GLN A 216 -11.55 -4.15 -1.93
CA GLN A 216 -12.29 -4.82 -3.01
C GLN A 216 -11.63 -6.13 -3.43
N GLY A 217 -10.33 -6.11 -3.72
CA GLY A 217 -9.57 -7.28 -4.18
C GLY A 217 -8.06 -6.99 -4.25
N SER A 218 -7.26 -7.98 -4.64
CA SER A 218 -5.80 -7.84 -4.65
C SER A 218 -5.32 -6.66 -5.49
N VAL A 219 -4.73 -5.67 -4.81
CA VAL A 219 -4.18 -4.45 -5.43
C VAL A 219 -2.97 -4.77 -6.30
N GLU A 220 -2.27 -5.88 -6.06
CA GLU A 220 -1.21 -6.42 -6.91
C GLU A 220 -1.72 -6.79 -8.30
N VAL A 221 -2.94 -7.34 -8.38
CA VAL A 221 -3.60 -7.67 -9.67
C VAL A 221 -3.96 -6.39 -10.42
N ASP A 222 -4.45 -5.35 -9.73
CA ASP A 222 -4.76 -4.06 -10.35
C ASP A 222 -3.53 -3.41 -11.00
N VAL A 223 -2.43 -3.28 -10.24
CA VAL A 223 -1.21 -2.65 -10.77
C VAL A 223 -0.53 -3.50 -11.83
N ALA A 224 -0.60 -4.84 -11.72
CA ALA A 224 -0.12 -5.73 -12.77
C ALA A 224 -0.94 -5.58 -14.06
N ARG A 225 -2.26 -5.41 -13.95
CA ARG A 225 -3.13 -5.19 -15.10
C ARG A 225 -2.83 -3.87 -15.79
N ALA A 226 -2.65 -2.79 -15.03
CA ALA A 226 -2.23 -1.49 -15.57
C ALA A 226 -0.88 -1.63 -16.30
N GLN A 227 0.07 -2.30 -15.66
CA GLN A 227 1.40 -2.56 -16.21
C GLN A 227 1.39 -3.37 -17.52
N LEU A 228 0.43 -4.29 -17.68
CA LEU A 228 0.25 -5.11 -18.88
C LEU A 228 -0.66 -4.46 -19.93
N GLY A 229 -0.95 -3.16 -19.81
CA GLY A 229 -1.71 -2.41 -20.81
C GLY A 229 -3.22 -2.37 -20.57
N GLY A 230 -3.69 -2.78 -19.39
CA GLY A 230 -5.07 -2.58 -18.92
C GLY A 230 -6.13 -3.50 -19.54
N ARG A 231 -5.75 -4.39 -20.45
CA ARG A 231 -6.69 -5.22 -21.24
C ARG A 231 -6.56 -6.72 -20.99
N VAL A 232 -5.61 -7.12 -20.16
CA VAL A 232 -5.45 -8.54 -19.77
C VAL A 232 -6.66 -8.97 -18.94
N ALA A 233 -7.15 -10.18 -19.19
CA ALA A 233 -8.27 -10.77 -18.46
C ALA A 233 -7.85 -11.13 -17.02
N TYR A 234 -8.80 -11.07 -16.08
CA TYR A 234 -8.50 -11.29 -14.66
C TYR A 234 -8.09 -12.74 -14.34
N ASP A 235 -8.47 -13.70 -15.18
CA ASP A 235 -8.16 -15.12 -15.07
C ASP A 235 -6.90 -15.53 -15.86
N ASP A 236 -6.22 -14.57 -16.51
CA ASP A 236 -5.01 -14.85 -17.28
C ASP A 236 -3.83 -15.19 -16.34
N PRO A 237 -3.19 -16.37 -16.46
CA PRO A 237 -2.04 -16.73 -15.63
C PRO A 237 -0.89 -15.72 -15.69
N ALA A 238 -0.67 -15.06 -16.84
CA ALA A 238 0.38 -14.07 -16.99
C ALA A 238 0.13 -12.82 -16.12
N LEU A 239 -1.14 -12.49 -15.86
CA LEU A 239 -1.50 -11.41 -14.94
C LEU A 239 -1.10 -11.76 -13.50
N HIS A 240 -1.40 -12.99 -13.06
CA HIS A 240 -1.06 -13.44 -11.71
C HIS A 240 0.45 -13.63 -11.52
N GLU A 241 1.18 -14.10 -12.55
CA GLU A 241 2.65 -14.16 -12.53
C GLU A 241 3.29 -12.77 -12.43
N GLU A 242 2.72 -11.77 -13.11
CA GLU A 242 3.19 -10.39 -13.03
C GLU A 242 2.87 -9.77 -11.67
N ALA A 243 1.66 -10.00 -11.14
CA ALA A 243 1.20 -9.49 -9.84
C ALA A 243 2.10 -9.95 -8.67
N GLN A 244 2.62 -11.18 -8.68
CA GLN A 244 3.55 -11.68 -7.66
C GLN A 244 4.88 -10.89 -7.56
N ARG A 245 5.20 -10.06 -8.56
CA ARG A 245 6.45 -9.27 -8.60
C ARG A 245 6.33 -7.96 -7.84
N TRP A 246 5.11 -7.52 -7.55
CA TRP A 246 4.80 -6.28 -6.86
C TRP A 246 4.88 -6.46 -5.34
N THR A 247 5.19 -5.38 -4.65
CA THR A 247 5.10 -5.28 -3.20
C THR A 247 4.53 -3.92 -2.84
N LEU A 248 3.80 -3.86 -1.74
CA LEU A 248 3.32 -2.60 -1.19
C LEU A 248 4.51 -1.70 -0.83
N LEU A 249 4.49 -0.47 -1.36
CA LEU A 249 5.39 0.60 -0.95
C LEU A 249 4.74 1.45 0.13
N ALA A 250 3.51 1.89 -0.10
CA ALA A 250 2.70 2.61 0.88
C ALA A 250 1.21 2.37 0.66
N GLN A 251 0.47 2.18 1.74
CA GLN A 251 -0.98 2.28 1.81
C GLN A 251 -1.33 3.50 2.67
N ILE A 252 -2.22 4.36 2.19
CA ILE A 252 -2.74 5.51 2.94
C ILE A 252 -4.26 5.41 2.97
N ASP A 253 -4.79 5.13 4.15
CA ASP A 253 -6.23 4.98 4.38
C ASP A 253 -6.93 6.34 4.43
N SER A 254 -8.26 6.33 4.39
CA SER A 254 -9.03 7.51 4.79
C SER A 254 -8.79 7.77 6.29
N ASP A 255 -8.56 9.04 6.65
CA ASP A 255 -8.21 9.43 8.01
C ASP A 255 -8.84 10.79 8.34
N ASP A 256 -9.76 10.77 9.31
CA ASP A 256 -10.46 11.97 9.76
C ASP A 256 -9.50 12.99 10.42
N ASN A 257 -8.36 12.57 10.99
CA ASN A 257 -7.38 13.51 11.55
C ASN A 257 -6.64 14.32 10.47
N ALA A 258 -6.56 13.77 9.25
CA ALA A 258 -5.92 14.38 8.10
C ALA A 258 -6.94 14.96 7.10
N ASP A 259 -8.24 14.99 7.44
CA ASP A 259 -9.34 15.29 6.52
C ASP A 259 -9.23 14.56 5.17
N MET A 260 -8.72 13.32 5.19
CA MET A 260 -8.51 12.47 4.02
C MET A 260 -9.68 11.50 3.87
N VAL A 261 -10.42 11.61 2.77
CA VAL A 261 -11.53 10.71 2.44
C VAL A 261 -11.41 10.31 0.97
N TRP A 262 -11.23 9.02 0.70
CA TRP A 262 -11.01 8.49 -0.65
C TRP A 262 -12.28 7.79 -1.15
N GLY A 263 -13.06 8.43 -2.02
CA GLY A 263 -14.37 7.88 -2.42
C GLY A 263 -15.30 7.73 -1.21
N ASP A 264 -15.91 6.55 -1.04
CA ASP A 264 -16.66 6.21 0.17
C ASP A 264 -15.74 5.57 1.22
N ARG A 265 -14.84 6.39 1.80
CA ARG A 265 -13.87 5.99 2.85
C ARG A 265 -12.99 4.80 2.48
N GLY A 266 -12.36 4.91 1.32
CA GLY A 266 -11.40 3.96 0.76
C GLY A 266 -9.97 4.16 1.24
N ALA A 267 -9.02 3.59 0.49
CA ALA A 267 -7.58 3.72 0.68
C ALA A 267 -6.82 3.85 -0.65
N LEU A 268 -5.65 4.48 -0.58
CA LEU A 268 -4.72 4.65 -1.69
C LEU A 268 -3.55 3.66 -1.56
N TYR A 269 -3.11 3.06 -2.66
CA TYR A 269 -2.05 2.05 -2.67
C TYR A 269 -0.99 2.38 -3.72
N TRP A 270 0.24 2.59 -3.26
CA TRP A 270 1.43 2.62 -4.12
C TRP A 270 2.15 1.29 -4.01
N LEU A 271 2.36 0.65 -5.15
CA LEU A 271 3.11 -0.59 -5.26
C LEU A 271 4.32 -0.37 -6.17
N ILE A 272 5.37 -1.13 -5.93
CA ILE A 272 6.55 -1.14 -6.79
C ILE A 272 7.04 -2.58 -6.92
N ARG A 273 7.60 -2.94 -8.08
CA ARG A 273 8.22 -4.26 -8.19
C ARG A 273 9.49 -4.29 -7.34
N ARG A 274 9.77 -5.42 -6.69
CA ARG A 274 10.97 -5.56 -5.85
C ARG A 274 12.28 -5.22 -6.58
N LYS A 275 12.37 -5.58 -7.86
CA LYS A 275 13.54 -5.26 -8.72
C LYS A 275 13.70 -3.76 -8.97
N ASP A 276 12.60 -3.02 -9.05
CA ASP A 276 12.58 -1.59 -9.34
C ASP A 276 12.85 -0.80 -8.07
N LEU A 277 12.36 -1.27 -6.92
CA LEU A 277 12.71 -0.76 -5.61
C LEU A 277 14.21 -0.90 -5.32
N ALA A 278 14.77 -2.10 -5.52
CA ALA A 278 16.21 -2.34 -5.33
C ALA A 278 17.11 -1.53 -6.29
N ALA A 279 16.56 -1.07 -7.41
CA ALA A 279 17.24 -0.21 -8.37
C ALA A 279 16.85 1.28 -8.22
N GLU A 280 16.11 1.63 -7.16
CA GLU A 280 15.63 2.98 -6.86
C GLU A 280 14.91 3.66 -8.05
N ARG A 281 14.16 2.87 -8.84
CA ARG A 281 13.37 3.34 -9.98
C ARG A 281 11.98 3.76 -9.53
N TRP A 282 11.90 4.83 -8.75
CA TRP A 282 10.66 5.35 -8.15
C TRP A 282 9.57 5.69 -9.17
N GLN A 283 9.96 6.08 -10.39
CA GLN A 283 9.05 6.31 -11.51
C GLN A 283 8.37 5.04 -12.05
N ALA A 284 8.83 3.85 -11.64
CA ALA A 284 8.23 2.57 -11.97
C ALA A 284 7.23 2.10 -10.91
N ALA A 285 6.99 2.89 -9.85
CA ALA A 285 5.88 2.66 -8.96
C ALA A 285 4.55 2.78 -9.73
N SER A 286 3.60 1.93 -9.38
CA SER A 286 2.23 1.94 -9.91
C SER A 286 1.26 2.15 -8.75
N PHE A 287 0.05 2.56 -9.09
CA PHE A 287 -0.93 3.02 -8.16
C PHE A 287 -2.29 2.40 -8.44
N THR A 288 -3.01 2.07 -7.37
CA THR A 288 -4.44 1.82 -7.40
C THR A 288 -5.08 2.41 -6.14
N TRP A 289 -6.39 2.53 -6.13
CA TRP A 289 -7.18 2.95 -4.99
C TRP A 289 -8.48 2.16 -4.98
N GLN A 290 -9.03 1.93 -3.81
CA GLN A 290 -10.26 1.16 -3.62
C GLN A 290 -11.11 1.84 -2.56
N CYS A 291 -12.43 1.74 -2.65
CA CYS A 291 -13.38 2.18 -1.63
C CYS A 291 -14.53 1.20 -1.50
N TYR A 292 -15.36 1.37 -0.48
CA TYR A 292 -16.53 0.52 -0.21
C TYR A 292 -17.65 0.70 -1.24
#